data_AF-A0A914RAZ4-F1
#
_entry.id   AF-A0A914RAZ4-F1
#
_cell.length_a   1.000
_cell.length_b   1.000
_cell.length_c   1.000
_cell.angle_alpha   90.00
_cell.angle_beta   90.00
_cell.angle_gamma   90.00
#
_symmetry.space_group_name_H-M   'P 1'
#
loop_
_entity.id
_entity.type
_entity.pdbx_description
1 polymer ?
#
loop_
_entity_poly.entity_id
_entity_poly.type
_entity_poly.pdbx_seq_one_letter_code
_entity_poly.pdbx_strand_id
1 'polypeptide(L)'
;MDSEKPRSYLPKMPCATASYYPQSPPANADTLEYYLRLSPETLFFTFYYMEGSRAQLLAAKALKKLSWRFHTKYLMWFQRHEEPKQITDDYEQ
;
A
#
# COMPACT_ATOMS: atom_id res chain seq x y z
N MET A 1 11.27 -12.61 18.94
CA MET A 1 11.15 -11.51 17.96
C MET A 1 11.73 -11.86 16.58
N ASP A 2 12.39 -13.01 16.43
CA ASP A 2 13.10 -13.46 15.23
C ASP A 2 12.27 -14.16 14.13
N SER A 3 10.93 -14.13 14.19
CA SER A 3 10.09 -14.91 13.24
C SER A 3 9.51 -14.10 12.08
N GLU A 4 9.64 -12.77 12.07
CA GLU A 4 9.21 -11.96 10.91
C GLU A 4 10.34 -11.86 9.89
N LYS A 5 9.98 -11.91 8.59
CA LYS A 5 10.93 -11.58 7.52
C LYS A 5 11.55 -10.20 7.79
N PRO A 6 12.88 -10.05 7.68
CA PRO A 6 13.53 -8.76 7.87
C PRO A 6 12.96 -7.74 6.89
N ARG A 7 12.57 -6.57 7.41
CA ARG A 7 12.06 -5.46 6.61
C ARG A 7 13.24 -4.66 6.09
N SER A 8 13.47 -4.68 4.77
CA SER A 8 14.63 -4.03 4.15
C SER A 8 14.61 -2.51 4.29
N TYR A 9 13.43 -1.88 4.27
CA TYR A 9 13.31 -0.42 4.21
C TYR A 9 12.82 0.24 5.50
N LEU A 10 12.13 -0.51 6.36
CA LEU A 10 11.53 -0.01 7.61
C LEU A 10 11.98 -0.87 8.79
N PRO A 11 13.26 -0.74 9.21
CA PRO A 11 13.76 -1.46 10.38
C PRO A 11 12.99 -1.03 11.63
N LYS A 12 12.74 -1.98 12.53
CA LYS A 12 12.15 -1.66 13.83
C LYS A 12 13.19 -0.91 14.66
N MET A 13 12.90 0.35 14.99
CA MET A 13 13.73 1.19 15.86
C MET A 13 12.94 1.59 17.10
N PRO A 14 12.89 0.75 18.15
CA PRO A 14 12.25 1.12 19.40
C PRO A 14 12.92 2.35 20.02
N CYS A 15 12.13 3.34 20.42
CA CYS A 15 12.60 4.51 21.14
C CYS A 15 11.63 4.85 22.28
N ALA A 16 12.11 5.55 23.30
CA ALA A 16 11.25 6.07 24.35
C ALA A 16 10.43 7.25 23.79
N THR A 17 9.11 7.09 23.75
CA THR A 17 8.17 8.15 23.39
C THR A 17 7.45 8.64 24.65
N ALA A 18 7.10 9.93 24.72
CA ALA A 18 6.39 10.46 25.88
C ALA A 18 4.96 9.89 25.96
N SER A 19 4.45 9.71 27.19
CA SER A 19 3.17 9.01 27.45
C SER A 19 1.93 9.68 26.86
N TYR A 20 2.01 10.98 26.55
CA TYR A 20 0.92 11.73 25.92
C TYR A 20 0.82 11.54 24.40
N TYR A 21 1.83 10.91 23.75
CA TYR A 21 1.73 10.51 22.34
C TYR A 21 1.03 9.15 22.21
N PRO A 22 0.37 8.87 21.06
CA PRO A 22 -0.19 7.56 20.79
C PRO A 22 0.86 6.45 20.88
N GLN A 23 0.65 5.52 21.82
CA GLN A 23 1.57 4.38 22.05
C GLN A 23 1.25 3.18 21.16
N SER A 24 0.05 3.13 20.60
CA SER A 24 -0.41 2.07 19.70
C SER A 24 -1.13 2.64 18.48
N PRO A 25 -1.14 1.94 17.34
CA PRO A 25 -1.98 2.30 16.21
C PRO A 25 -3.47 2.32 16.56
N PRO A 26 -4.30 3.01 15.75
CA PRO A 26 -5.76 2.94 15.86
C PRO A 26 -6.28 1.49 15.77
N ALA A 27 -7.36 1.17 16.50
CA ALA A 27 -7.89 -0.18 16.60
C ALA A 27 -8.36 -0.79 15.26
N ASN A 28 -8.77 0.05 14.29
CA ASN A 28 -9.21 -0.37 12.96
C ASN A 28 -8.13 -0.20 11.88
N ALA A 29 -6.88 0.06 12.26
CA ALA A 29 -5.79 0.33 11.30
C ALA A 29 -5.44 -0.87 10.41
N ASP A 30 -5.99 -2.06 10.69
CA ASP A 30 -5.76 -3.30 9.94
C ASP A 30 -6.94 -3.70 9.05
N THR A 31 -7.96 -2.85 8.91
CA THR A 31 -9.14 -3.11 8.06
C THR A 31 -9.01 -2.50 6.67
N LEU A 32 -9.73 -3.05 5.67
CA LEU A 32 -9.69 -2.49 4.32
C LEU A 32 -10.32 -1.10 4.25
N GLU A 33 -11.33 -0.84 5.07
CA GLU A 33 -12.04 0.44 5.19
C GLU A 33 -11.13 1.56 5.68
N TYR A 34 -10.14 1.23 6.52
CA TYR A 34 -9.10 2.17 6.89
C TYR A 34 -8.24 2.54 5.68
N TYR A 35 -7.77 1.55 4.92
CA TYR A 35 -6.91 1.79 3.74
C TYR A 35 -7.61 2.54 2.61
N LEU A 36 -8.92 2.35 2.44
CA LEU A 36 -9.70 3.11 1.45
C LEU A 36 -9.79 4.61 1.73
N ARG A 37 -9.48 5.04 2.96
CA ARG A 37 -9.44 6.46 3.36
C ARG A 37 -8.05 7.08 3.22
N LEU A 38 -7.02 6.28 2.94
CA LEU A 38 -5.65 6.77 2.78
C LEU A 38 -5.45 7.38 1.38
N SER A 39 -4.51 8.31 1.27
CA SER A 39 -4.13 8.86 -0.03
C SER A 39 -3.42 7.80 -0.89
N PRO A 40 -3.46 7.92 -2.24
CA PRO A 40 -2.70 7.04 -3.12
C PRO A 40 -1.21 6.99 -2.76
N GLU A 41 -0.61 8.13 -2.39
CA GLU A 41 0.78 8.21 -1.96
C GLU A 41 1.08 7.28 -0.77
N THR A 42 0.24 7.31 0.28
CA THR A 42 0.39 6.43 1.44
C THR A 42 0.19 4.95 1.08
N LEU A 43 -0.74 4.66 0.17
CA LEU A 43 -0.96 3.30 -0.33
C LEU A 43 0.24 2.78 -1.13
N PHE A 44 0.84 3.62 -2.00
CA PHE A 44 2.07 3.27 -2.71
C PHE A 44 3.24 3.09 -1.76
N PHE A 45 3.41 3.99 -0.79
CA PHE A 45 4.43 3.84 0.24
C PHE A 45 4.30 2.49 0.94
N THR A 46 3.09 2.15 1.39
CA THR A 46 2.83 0.88 2.05
C THR A 46 3.10 -0.32 1.13
N PHE A 47 2.73 -0.21 -0.15
CA PHE A 47 2.93 -1.28 -1.13
C PHE A 47 4.41 -1.58 -1.40
N TYR A 48 5.26 -0.55 -1.55
CA TYR A 48 6.67 -0.74 -1.89
C TYR A 48 7.56 -0.96 -0.67
N TYR A 49 7.31 -0.28 0.45
CA TYR A 49 8.21 -0.29 1.60
C TYR A 49 7.84 -1.31 2.68
N MET A 50 6.64 -1.91 2.61
CA MET A 50 6.19 -2.96 3.53
C MET A 50 5.95 -4.30 2.81
N GLU A 51 6.82 -4.63 1.85
CA GLU A 51 6.73 -5.86 1.06
C GLU A 51 6.61 -7.14 1.92
N GLY A 52 5.73 -8.06 1.50
CA GLY A 52 5.51 -9.33 2.18
C GLY A 52 4.66 -9.25 3.44
N SER A 53 4.10 -8.08 3.75
CA SER A 53 3.23 -7.87 4.92
C SER A 53 1.74 -7.88 4.58
N ARG A 54 0.88 -8.08 5.59
CA ARG A 54 -0.57 -7.88 5.46
C ARG A 54 -0.93 -6.45 5.02
N ALA A 55 -0.12 -5.46 5.40
CA ALA A 55 -0.32 -4.07 5.01
C ALA A 55 -0.18 -3.88 3.49
N GLN A 56 0.81 -4.52 2.86
CA GLN A 56 0.95 -4.51 1.39
C GLN A 56 -0.29 -5.10 0.70
N LEU A 57 -0.82 -6.22 1.20
CA LEU A 57 -2.05 -6.82 0.66
C LEU A 57 -3.25 -5.88 0.76
N LEU A 58 -3.42 -5.20 1.91
CA LEU A 58 -4.50 -4.25 2.11
C LEU A 58 -4.34 -3.02 1.22
N ALA A 59 -3.12 -2.49 1.08
CA ALA A 59 -2.82 -1.40 0.16
C ALA A 59 -3.13 -1.76 -1.29
N ALA A 60 -2.70 -2.95 -1.75
CA ALA A 60 -3.01 -3.43 -3.10
C ALA A 60 -4.53 -3.60 -3.32
N LYS A 61 -5.27 -4.10 -2.33
CA LYS A 61 -6.74 -4.21 -2.40
C LYS A 61 -7.41 -2.83 -2.50
N ALA A 62 -6.95 -1.86 -1.70
CA ALA A 62 -7.47 -0.50 -1.73
C ALA A 62 -7.17 0.18 -3.09
N LEU A 63 -5.94 0.08 -3.59
CA LEU A 63 -5.55 0.61 -4.91
C LEU A 63 -6.42 0.02 -6.03
N LYS A 64 -6.65 -1.30 -6.03
CA LYS A 64 -7.55 -1.94 -7.01
C LYS A 64 -8.98 -1.42 -6.94
N LYS A 65 -9.51 -1.19 -5.72
CA LYS A 65 -10.84 -0.58 -5.50
C LYS A 65 -10.91 0.87 -5.95
N LEU A 66 -9.80 1.60 -5.89
CA LEU A 66 -9.64 2.97 -6.38
C LEU A 66 -9.29 3.02 -7.88
N SER A 67 -9.58 1.94 -8.62
CA SER A 67 -9.35 1.83 -10.07
C SER A 67 -7.87 1.92 -10.51
N TRP A 68 -6.92 1.65 -9.62
CA TRP A 68 -5.54 1.46 -10.01
C TRP A 68 -5.30 0.04 -10.53
N ARG A 69 -4.32 -0.10 -11.43
CA ARG A 69 -3.89 -1.36 -12.05
C ARG A 69 -2.38 -1.51 -11.90
N PHE A 70 -1.93 -2.68 -11.47
CA PHE A 70 -0.51 -2.96 -11.28
C PHE A 70 0.07 -3.63 -12.52
N HIS A 71 1.12 -3.05 -13.07
CA HIS A 71 1.82 -3.59 -14.23
C HIS A 71 3.03 -4.43 -13.78
N THR A 72 3.02 -5.74 -14.05
CA THR A 72 4.04 -6.67 -13.56
C THR A 72 5.43 -6.43 -14.12
N LYS A 73 5.56 -6.00 -15.40
CA LYS A 73 6.85 -5.64 -16.00
C LYS A 73 7.48 -4.38 -15.39
N TYR A 74 6.70 -3.31 -15.24
CA TYR A 74 7.20 -2.02 -14.73
C TYR A 74 7.20 -1.93 -13.21
N LEU A 75 6.51 -2.87 -12.54
CA LEU A 75 6.29 -2.86 -11.09
C LEU A 75 5.68 -1.53 -10.61
N MET A 76 4.76 -0.97 -11.40
CA MET A 76 4.14 0.32 -11.15
C MET A 76 2.62 0.23 -11.20
N TRP A 77 1.97 1.16 -10.50
CA TRP A 77 0.53 1.33 -10.52
C TRP A 77 0.13 2.43 -11.50
N PHE A 78 -0.87 2.15 -12.34
CA PHE A 78 -1.42 3.05 -13.32
C PHE A 78 -2.91 3.26 -13.06
N GLN A 79 -3.39 4.47 -13.32
CA GLN A 79 -4.82 4.81 -13.32
C GLN A 79 -5.13 5.47 -14.65
N ARG A 80 -6.33 5.21 -15.17
CA ARG A 80 -6.82 5.87 -16.38
C ARG A 80 -7.12 7.34 -16.05
N HIS A 81 -6.47 8.27 -16.75
CA HIS A 81 -6.76 9.70 -16.66
C HIS A 81 -8.01 10.07 -17.47
N GLU A 82 -8.30 9.32 -18.55
CA GLU A 82 -9.49 9.41 -19.41
C GLU A 82 -9.90 7.99 -19.88
N GLU A 83 -11.09 7.82 -20.50
CA GLU A 83 -11.41 6.56 -21.19
C GLU A 83 -10.40 6.32 -22.33
N PRO A 84 -9.79 5.12 -22.43
CA PRO A 84 -8.81 4.83 -23.48
C PRO A 84 -9.46 4.99 -24.84
N LYS A 85 -8.78 5.70 -25.75
CA LYS A 85 -9.28 5.93 -27.12
C LYS A 85 -9.21 4.65 -27.96
N GLN A 86 -8.40 3.67 -27.53
CA GLN A 86 -8.29 2.37 -28.16
C GLN A 86 -8.01 1.27 -27.14
N ILE A 87 -8.86 0.24 -27.10
CA ILE A 87 -8.65 -1.00 -26.34
C ILE A 87 -8.42 -2.10 -27.37
N THR A 88 -7.23 -2.70 -27.36
CA THR A 88 -6.92 -3.92 -28.12
C THR A 88 -6.55 -5.03 -27.14
N ASP A 89 -6.64 -6.30 -27.55
CA ASP A 89 -6.26 -7.45 -26.69
C ASP A 89 -4.77 -7.39 -26.26
N ASP A 90 -3.93 -6.69 -27.02
CA ASP A 90 -2.50 -6.56 -26.76
C ASP A 90 -2.12 -5.30 -25.96
N TYR A 91 -2.86 -4.19 -26.07
CA TYR A 91 -2.57 -2.94 -25.37
C TYR A 91 -3.77 -1.98 -25.24
N GLU A 92 -3.74 -1.14 -24.20
CA GLU A 92 -4.63 0.02 -24.00
C GLU A 92 -3.81 1.32 -24.08
N GLN A 93 -4.21 2.28 -24.93
CA GLN A 93 -3.61 3.62 -25.05
C GLN A 93 -4.66 4.73 -24.89
#